data_AF-A0A963I5Q9-F1
#
_entry.id   AF-A0A963I5Q9-F1
#
_cell.length_a   1.000
_cell.length_b   1.000
_cell.length_c   1.000
_cell.angle_alpha   90.00
_cell.angle_beta   90.00
_cell.angle_gamma   90.00
#
_symmetry.space_group_name_H-M   'P 1'
#
loop_
_entity.id
_entity.type
_entity.pdbx_description
1 polymer ?
#
loop_
_entity_poly.entity_id
_entity_poly.type
_entity_poly.pdbx_seq_one_letter_code
_entity_poly.pdbx_strand_id
1 'polypeptide(L)'
;EAFMRDLRTRLHLLAGRREDRLLFDHQEKLARAFDCEPQGGKRASEVFMQSYYINAKKVTQLNTILLLNFSEQLLGETDVPAMVINENFQTVRELLDIRDEGVFSRHPTGLLECLRILQQRSELKGLTARTIRSIWQHRNRINAEFRADPDNRALFLSLLQQRRGIVATFRRLNQYGLLSRYLPSWNKILCQMQHDLFHVYTVDQHCLMVMRNLRRFTMAEHAHEYPLMSRLILAFDDVWLLYVAALFHDIAKGRGGDHSELGTVDAREFCEEHQLSADETDLIVWLVRHHLTMSHVAQKQDIGDPAVIEGFAELVGDERHLSALYLLTHADIRGTSPKVWNGWKAKLLEDLFHATRRLLRGATPQQALGADARIEEARRLLRYYGLRPDTEKPLWRHLDQLYFLRHSPDEIAWHTRQLYYRPEPEAPIIKARLVESGDAIQIMVFTPDAKDLFMRLCGSIARLGFTILDAKIHTTKHGFALDSFMLQNPEEGPHYRDIIALLEHELTARLNQDEPVERPPGGRVSRKLRHFPITPRVDIRQDEGGRRHTLTLSAADRPFLLYDVADVLARNNVSLHSAKIATLGERVEDTFVVSGGSLANNQTVLRIKQEIQERLRV
;
A
#
# COMPACT_ATOMS: atom_id res chain seq x y z
N GLU A 1 30.98 -1.31 16.71
CA GLU A 1 32.01 -0.64 15.88
C GLU A 1 32.70 -1.60 14.91
N ALA A 2 33.28 -2.71 15.38
CA ALA A 2 33.96 -3.70 14.54
C ALA A 2 33.16 -4.13 13.28
N PHE A 3 31.88 -4.49 13.45
CA PHE A 3 30.99 -4.84 12.34
C PHE A 3 30.90 -3.75 11.26
N MET A 4 30.73 -2.47 11.66
CA MET A 4 30.57 -1.37 10.72
C MET A 4 31.87 -1.07 9.96
N ARG A 5 33.02 -1.26 10.62
CA ARG A 5 34.34 -1.12 9.99
C ARG A 5 34.58 -2.23 8.97
N ASP A 6 34.33 -3.49 9.34
CA ASP A 6 34.49 -4.64 8.44
C ASP A 6 33.56 -4.52 7.22
N LEU A 7 32.29 -4.13 7.45
CA LEU A 7 31.33 -3.86 6.39
C LEU A 7 31.87 -2.81 5.40
N ARG A 8 32.35 -1.67 5.91
CA ARG A 8 32.88 -0.59 5.08
C ARG A 8 34.09 -1.05 4.25
N THR A 9 35.01 -1.79 4.86
CA THR A 9 36.19 -2.35 4.17
C THR A 9 35.78 -3.29 3.05
N ARG A 10 34.89 -4.25 3.32
CA ARG A 10 34.41 -5.21 2.32
C ARG A 10 33.64 -4.53 1.19
N LEU A 11 32.86 -3.49 1.50
CA LEU A 11 32.16 -2.70 0.49
C LEU A 11 33.14 -1.97 -0.45
N HIS A 12 34.21 -1.38 0.08
CA HIS A 12 35.25 -0.72 -0.74
C HIS A 12 35.97 -1.72 -1.64
N LEU A 13 36.30 -2.91 -1.11
CA LEU A 13 36.93 -3.98 -1.89
C LEU A 13 36.01 -4.51 -2.99
N LEU A 14 34.73 -4.74 -2.69
CA LEU A 14 33.74 -5.21 -3.67
C LEU A 14 33.43 -4.16 -4.75
N ALA A 15 33.45 -2.87 -4.41
CA ALA A 15 33.21 -1.79 -5.35
C ALA A 15 34.46 -1.45 -6.18
N GLY A 16 35.66 -1.86 -5.75
CA GLY A 16 36.94 -1.47 -6.36
C GLY A 16 37.26 0.03 -6.24
N ARG A 17 36.51 0.74 -5.39
CA ARG A 17 36.63 2.19 -5.16
C ARG A 17 36.08 2.54 -3.78
N ARG A 18 36.31 3.78 -3.35
CA ARG A 18 35.58 4.33 -2.21
C ARG A 18 34.07 4.29 -2.49
N GLU A 19 33.33 3.57 -1.65
CA GLU A 19 31.87 3.52 -1.65
C GLU A 19 31.38 3.46 -0.21
N ASP A 20 30.71 4.52 0.23
CA ASP A 20 30.23 4.63 1.61
C ASP A 20 28.69 4.46 1.69
N ARG A 21 28.04 4.04 0.59
CA ARG A 21 26.60 3.78 0.51
C ARG A 21 26.34 2.30 0.31
N LEU A 22 25.54 1.71 1.19
CA LEU A 22 25.09 0.33 1.08
C LEU A 22 23.93 0.21 0.08
N LEU A 23 24.26 0.30 -1.21
CA LEU A 23 23.31 0.15 -2.30
C LEU A 23 22.83 -1.31 -2.43
N PHE A 24 21.65 -1.48 -3.03
CA PHE A 24 20.95 -2.76 -3.11
C PHE A 24 21.76 -3.86 -3.83
N ASP A 25 22.46 -3.49 -4.91
CA ASP A 25 23.32 -4.38 -5.72
C ASP A 25 24.54 -4.94 -4.98
N HIS A 26 24.93 -4.32 -3.86
CA HIS A 26 26.01 -4.81 -3.01
C HIS A 26 25.53 -5.77 -1.91
N GLN A 27 24.25 -5.76 -1.56
CA GLN A 27 23.74 -6.47 -0.37
C GLN A 27 23.90 -7.98 -0.48
N GLU A 28 23.57 -8.60 -1.61
CA GLU A 28 23.73 -10.05 -1.79
C GLU A 28 25.19 -10.49 -1.78
N LYS A 29 26.08 -9.71 -2.43
CA LYS A 29 27.51 -10.01 -2.47
C LYS A 29 28.15 -9.87 -1.08
N LEU A 30 27.75 -8.83 -0.35
CA LEU A 30 28.16 -8.63 1.03
C LEU A 30 27.63 -9.74 1.94
N ALA A 31 26.38 -10.15 1.79
CA ALA A 31 25.83 -11.27 2.57
C ALA A 31 26.68 -12.54 2.40
N ARG A 32 27.08 -12.88 1.17
CA ARG A 32 28.02 -13.99 0.92
C ARG A 32 29.40 -13.75 1.54
N ALA A 33 29.93 -12.53 1.44
CA ALA A 33 31.22 -12.20 2.04
C ALA A 33 31.21 -12.26 3.58
N PHE A 34 30.04 -12.08 4.19
CA PHE A 34 29.79 -12.23 5.63
C PHE A 34 29.31 -13.63 6.01
N ASP A 35 29.38 -14.61 5.10
CA ASP A 35 28.94 -16.00 5.31
C ASP A 35 27.50 -16.10 5.86
N CYS A 36 26.64 -15.17 5.43
CA CYS A 36 25.22 -15.16 5.82
C CYS A 36 24.46 -16.17 4.97
N GLU A 37 23.83 -17.14 5.63
CA GLU A 37 22.95 -18.12 5.00
C GLU A 37 21.46 -17.71 5.11
N PRO A 38 20.60 -18.14 4.17
CA PRO A 38 19.16 -17.99 4.31
C PRO A 38 18.63 -18.65 5.59
N GLN A 39 17.76 -17.97 6.35
CA GLN A 39 17.24 -18.47 7.63
C GLN A 39 15.77 -18.12 7.82
N GLY A 40 14.93 -19.11 8.19
CA GLY A 40 13.54 -18.88 8.58
C GLY A 40 12.70 -18.20 7.50
N GLY A 41 12.89 -18.55 6.22
CA GLY A 41 12.21 -17.91 5.10
C GLY A 41 12.80 -16.55 4.69
N LYS A 42 13.84 -16.06 5.36
CA LYS A 42 14.61 -14.87 4.98
C LYS A 42 15.75 -15.22 4.04
N ARG A 43 16.02 -14.37 3.06
CA ARG A 43 17.19 -14.47 2.19
C ARG A 43 18.48 -14.12 2.94
N ALA A 44 19.61 -14.61 2.46
CA ALA A 44 20.93 -14.26 3.00
C ALA A 44 21.13 -12.72 3.10
N SER A 45 20.71 -11.97 2.08
CA SER A 45 20.75 -10.50 2.08
C SER A 45 19.89 -9.88 3.18
N GLU A 46 18.72 -10.44 3.48
CA GLU A 46 17.85 -9.97 4.57
C GLU A 46 18.46 -10.22 5.94
N VAL A 47 19.07 -11.38 6.15
CA VAL A 47 19.79 -11.73 7.39
C VAL A 47 20.95 -10.76 7.63
N PHE A 48 21.74 -10.52 6.58
CA PHE A 48 22.84 -9.56 6.61
C PHE A 48 22.34 -8.13 6.89
N MET A 49 21.29 -7.68 6.18
CA MET A 49 20.73 -6.34 6.36
C MET A 49 20.08 -6.15 7.73
N GLN A 50 19.47 -7.19 8.31
CA GLN A 50 18.96 -7.16 9.68
C GLN A 50 20.10 -6.92 10.68
N SER A 51 21.24 -7.58 10.50
CA SER A 51 22.44 -7.35 11.31
C SER A 51 22.97 -5.92 11.16
N TYR A 52 22.97 -5.37 9.94
CA TYR A 52 23.31 -3.97 9.70
C TYR A 52 22.39 -3.01 10.46
N TYR A 53 21.08 -3.13 10.31
CA TYR A 53 20.13 -2.22 10.96
C TYR A 53 20.14 -2.33 12.48
N ILE A 54 20.36 -3.52 13.05
CA ILE A 54 20.57 -3.69 14.50
C ILE A 54 21.80 -2.89 14.97
N ASN A 55 22.91 -2.97 14.22
CA ASN A 55 24.12 -2.21 14.55
C ASN A 55 23.92 -0.70 14.34
N ALA A 56 23.27 -0.27 13.26
CA ALA A 56 22.94 1.12 13.01
C ALA A 56 22.07 1.70 14.14
N LYS A 57 21.05 0.96 14.59
CA LYS A 57 20.21 1.34 15.73
C LYS A 57 21.01 1.57 17.02
N LYS A 58 21.98 0.70 17.32
CA LYS A 58 22.89 0.87 18.47
C LYS A 58 23.73 2.14 18.34
N VAL A 59 24.26 2.43 17.16
CA VAL A 59 25.02 3.67 16.89
C VAL A 59 24.12 4.90 17.12
N THR A 60 22.89 4.89 16.61
CA THR A 60 21.93 5.98 16.84
C THR A 60 21.66 6.19 18.33
N GLN A 61 21.44 5.12 19.11
CA GLN A 61 21.23 5.22 20.56
C GLN A 61 22.43 5.85 21.28
N LEU A 62 23.65 5.39 20.98
CA LEU A 62 24.87 5.93 21.57
C LEU A 62 25.04 7.41 21.24
N ASN A 63 24.85 7.78 19.97
CA ASN A 63 24.91 9.18 19.54
C ASN A 63 23.88 10.04 20.28
N THR A 64 22.65 9.56 20.50
CA THR A 64 21.65 10.30 21.30
C THR A 64 22.12 10.54 22.73
N ILE A 65 22.67 9.52 23.41
CA ILE A 65 23.18 9.66 24.78
C ILE A 65 24.36 10.66 24.83
N LEU A 66 25.29 10.57 23.89
CA LEU A 66 26.46 11.45 23.82
C LEU A 66 26.06 12.91 23.56
N LEU A 67 25.16 13.16 22.61
CA LEU A 67 24.67 14.51 22.31
C LEU A 67 23.93 15.13 23.50
N LEU A 68 23.15 14.34 24.25
CA LEU A 68 22.50 14.82 25.47
C LEU A 68 23.52 15.15 26.57
N ASN A 69 24.53 14.31 26.79
CA ASN A 69 25.60 14.59 27.74
C ASN A 69 26.37 15.87 27.36
N PHE A 70 26.70 16.06 26.07
CA PHE A 70 27.40 17.27 25.61
C PHE A 70 26.52 18.50 25.73
N SER A 71 25.23 18.40 25.41
CA SER A 71 24.28 19.50 25.59
C SER A 71 24.19 19.91 27.06
N GLU A 72 24.20 18.95 27.98
CA GLU A 72 24.19 19.22 29.42
C GLU A 72 25.48 19.91 29.88
N GLN A 73 26.65 19.45 29.41
CA GLN A 73 27.94 20.04 29.77
C GLN A 73 28.21 21.42 29.14
N LEU A 74 27.78 21.63 27.89
CA LEU A 74 28.11 22.84 27.12
C LEU A 74 27.06 23.95 27.24
N LEU A 75 25.78 23.58 27.30
CA LEU A 75 24.64 24.52 27.35
C LEU A 75 24.01 24.58 28.74
N GLY A 76 24.62 23.93 29.73
CA GLY A 76 24.04 23.83 31.05
C GLY A 76 24.07 25.15 31.81
N GLU A 77 22.93 25.82 31.94
CA GLU A 77 22.72 26.74 33.07
C GLU A 77 22.65 25.89 34.35
N THR A 78 23.56 26.15 35.28
CA THR A 78 23.87 25.31 36.44
C THR A 78 22.80 25.26 37.53
N ASP A 79 21.73 26.07 37.45
CA ASP A 79 20.86 26.37 38.60
C ASP A 79 19.35 26.13 38.42
N VAL A 80 18.90 25.33 37.45
CA VAL A 80 17.46 24.97 37.38
C VAL A 80 17.16 23.82 38.34
N PRO A 81 16.40 24.04 39.45
CA PRO A 81 16.13 22.99 40.42
C PRO A 81 15.22 21.91 39.82
N ALA A 82 15.52 20.65 40.15
CA ALA A 82 14.68 19.53 39.73
C ALA A 82 13.31 19.58 40.44
N MET A 83 12.23 19.39 39.69
CA MET A 83 10.88 19.33 40.24
C MET A 83 10.43 17.88 40.41
N VAL A 84 10.15 17.46 41.65
CA VAL A 84 9.72 16.08 41.93
C VAL A 84 8.35 15.80 41.30
N ILE A 85 8.25 14.72 40.54
CA ILE A 85 6.97 14.24 39.98
C ILE A 85 6.35 13.22 40.94
N ASN A 86 7.14 12.23 41.35
CA ASN A 86 6.74 11.19 42.30
C ASN A 86 7.98 10.61 43.02
N GLU A 87 7.84 9.45 43.68
CA GLU A 87 8.94 8.77 44.37
C GLU A 87 10.11 8.40 43.44
N ASN A 88 9.81 8.05 42.18
CA ASN A 88 10.78 7.50 41.23
C ASN A 88 11.30 8.53 40.21
N PHE A 89 10.51 9.55 39.89
CA PHE A 89 10.76 10.47 38.78
C PHE A 89 10.71 11.95 39.18
N GLN A 90 11.47 12.75 38.46
CA GLN A 90 11.53 14.20 38.57
C GLN A 90 11.67 14.83 37.18
N THR A 91 11.36 16.11 37.07
CA THR A 91 11.61 16.92 35.88
C THR A 91 12.91 17.69 36.08
N VAL A 92 13.82 17.59 35.12
CA VAL A 92 15.00 18.46 35.02
C VAL A 92 14.86 19.27 33.74
N ARG A 93 14.59 20.58 33.88
CA ARG A 93 14.19 21.48 32.78
C ARG A 93 12.91 21.00 32.09
N GLU A 94 13.03 20.45 30.88
CA GLU A 94 11.92 19.90 30.09
C GLU A 94 12.10 18.39 29.84
N LEU A 95 12.97 17.73 30.61
CA LEU A 95 13.28 16.30 30.47
C LEU A 95 12.85 15.54 31.71
N LEU A 96 12.30 14.34 31.50
CA LEU A 96 12.03 13.39 32.56
C LEU A 96 13.33 12.75 33.00
N ASP A 97 13.55 12.75 34.32
CA ASP A 97 14.71 12.18 34.95
C ASP A 97 14.31 11.19 36.06
N ILE A 98 15.14 10.18 36.29
CA ILE A 98 15.04 9.30 37.45
C ILE A 98 15.56 10.03 38.69
N ARG A 99 14.97 9.77 39.86
CA ARG A 99 15.46 10.34 41.12
C ARG A 99 16.68 9.61 41.67
N ASP A 100 16.79 8.32 41.38
CA ASP A 100 17.88 7.45 41.80
C ASP A 100 18.29 6.48 40.67
N GLU A 101 19.57 6.12 40.57
CA GLU A 101 20.06 5.24 39.50
C GLU A 101 19.49 3.81 39.60
N GLY A 102 19.15 3.37 40.81
CA GLY A 102 18.60 2.04 41.09
C GLY A 102 17.09 1.92 40.93
N VAL A 103 16.38 2.97 40.47
CA VAL A 103 14.91 2.96 40.28
C VAL A 103 14.47 1.74 39.48
N PHE A 104 15.02 1.49 38.29
CA PHE A 104 14.58 0.34 37.46
C PHE A 104 15.07 -1.02 37.96
N SER A 105 16.04 -1.05 38.89
CA SER A 105 16.44 -2.28 39.53
C SER A 105 15.42 -2.71 40.59
N ARG A 106 14.96 -1.75 41.41
CA ARG A 106 13.98 -1.97 42.49
C ARG A 106 12.53 -1.97 42.01
N HIS A 107 12.22 -1.16 41.00
CA HIS A 107 10.90 -0.98 40.41
C HIS A 107 10.94 -1.12 38.88
N PRO A 108 11.01 -2.36 38.34
CA PRO A 108 11.07 -2.59 36.89
C PRO A 108 9.91 -2.00 36.11
N THR A 109 8.70 -1.92 36.71
CA THR A 109 7.50 -1.29 36.13
C THR A 109 7.76 0.16 35.70
N GLY A 110 8.71 0.83 36.35
CA GLY A 110 9.23 2.14 35.97
C GLY A 110 9.66 2.25 34.50
N LEU A 111 10.08 1.15 33.87
CA LEU A 111 10.49 1.12 32.46
C LEU A 111 9.34 1.46 31.50
N LEU A 112 8.10 1.11 31.85
CA LEU A 112 6.90 1.52 31.11
C LEU A 112 6.30 2.81 31.69
N GLU A 113 6.32 2.96 33.02
CA GLU A 113 5.75 4.10 33.74
C GLU A 113 6.36 5.43 33.27
N CYS A 114 7.69 5.48 33.07
CA CYS A 114 8.35 6.70 32.61
C CYS A 114 7.81 7.18 31.26
N LEU A 115 7.46 6.26 30.35
CA LEU A 115 6.88 6.61 29.06
C LEU A 115 5.42 7.02 29.16
N ARG A 116 4.66 6.46 30.11
CA ARG A 116 3.32 6.95 30.43
C ARG A 116 3.37 8.38 30.97
N ILE A 117 4.29 8.67 31.90
CA ILE A 117 4.49 10.02 32.45
C ILE A 117 4.81 11.02 31.32
N LEU A 118 5.69 10.64 30.38
CA LEU A 118 5.96 11.46 29.18
C LEU A 118 4.71 11.72 28.34
N GLN A 119 3.83 10.73 28.15
CA GLN A 119 2.57 10.96 27.44
C GLN A 119 1.61 11.84 28.23
N GLN A 120 1.66 11.81 29.55
CA GLN A 120 0.74 12.55 30.41
C GLN A 120 1.19 13.97 30.72
N ARG A 121 2.41 14.37 30.35
CA ARG A 121 2.99 15.70 30.64
C ARG A 121 3.55 16.37 29.38
N SER A 122 2.90 17.44 28.93
CA SER A 122 3.25 18.16 27.68
C SER A 122 4.54 18.96 27.80
N GLU A 123 4.85 19.36 29.03
CA GLU A 123 6.06 20.08 29.37
C GLU A 123 7.33 19.23 29.16
N LEU A 124 7.18 17.90 29.11
CA LEU A 124 8.30 16.98 28.91
C LEU A 124 8.55 16.73 27.43
N LYS A 125 9.74 17.12 26.94
CA LYS A 125 10.20 16.93 25.56
C LYS A 125 11.01 15.65 25.37
N GLY A 126 11.43 14.99 26.46
CA GLY A 126 12.17 13.75 26.38
C GLY A 126 12.67 13.22 27.72
N LEU A 127 13.67 12.35 27.65
CA LEU A 127 14.33 11.72 28.79
C LEU A 127 15.74 12.30 28.92
N THR A 128 16.24 12.42 30.14
CA THR A 128 17.66 12.76 30.38
C THR A 128 18.60 11.65 29.90
N ALA A 129 19.88 11.99 29.68
CA ALA A 129 20.90 11.01 29.34
C ALA A 129 21.04 9.93 30.43
N ARG A 130 20.95 10.34 31.70
CA ARG A 130 20.94 9.46 32.87
C ARG A 130 19.81 8.43 32.80
N THR A 131 18.59 8.88 32.54
CA THR A 131 17.42 8.00 32.42
C THR A 131 17.55 7.03 31.26
N ILE A 132 17.95 7.50 30.07
CA ILE A 132 18.13 6.64 28.90
C ILE A 132 19.20 5.57 29.16
N ARG A 133 20.32 5.94 29.81
CA ARG A 133 21.39 5.01 30.18
C ARG A 133 20.89 3.95 31.17
N SER A 134 20.11 4.36 32.18
CA SER A 134 19.54 3.44 33.15
C SER A 134 18.51 2.48 32.51
N ILE A 135 17.66 2.98 31.59
CA ILE A 135 16.76 2.12 30.77
C ILE A 135 17.61 1.10 29.98
N TRP A 136 18.69 1.54 29.35
CA TRP A 136 19.55 0.67 28.53
C TRP A 136 20.18 -0.46 29.37
N GLN A 137 20.61 -0.18 30.59
CA GLN A 137 21.16 -1.17 31.52
C GLN A 137 20.09 -2.16 32.02
N HIS A 138 18.89 -1.66 32.34
CA HIS A 138 17.86 -2.43 33.03
C HIS A 138 16.77 -3.01 32.12
N ARG A 139 16.76 -2.74 30.81
CA ARG A 139 15.75 -3.28 29.87
C ARG A 139 15.60 -4.81 29.92
N ASN A 140 16.65 -5.54 30.32
CA ASN A 140 16.62 -7.00 30.47
C ASN A 140 15.70 -7.48 31.60
N ARG A 141 15.28 -6.58 32.51
CA ARG A 141 14.28 -6.84 33.55
C ARG A 141 12.89 -7.10 32.96
N ILE A 142 12.63 -6.68 31.72
CA ILE A 142 11.45 -7.11 30.96
C ILE A 142 11.67 -8.56 30.52
N ASN A 143 11.38 -9.49 31.44
CA ASN A 143 11.47 -10.94 31.30
C ASN A 143 10.05 -11.57 31.28
N ALA A 144 9.95 -12.89 31.41
CA ALA A 144 8.65 -13.57 31.42
C ALA A 144 7.77 -13.17 32.61
N GLU A 145 8.35 -13.02 33.80
CA GLU A 145 7.64 -12.59 35.02
C GLU A 145 7.09 -11.18 34.86
N PHE A 146 7.90 -10.23 34.35
CA PHE A 146 7.44 -8.87 34.04
C PHE A 146 6.24 -8.85 33.10
N ARG A 147 6.25 -9.70 32.07
CA ARG A 147 5.15 -9.79 31.08
C ARG A 147 3.90 -10.49 31.63
N ALA A 148 4.04 -11.34 32.65
CA ALA A 148 2.93 -12.04 33.28
C ALA A 148 2.21 -11.17 34.33
N ASP A 149 2.89 -10.16 34.85
CA ASP A 149 2.35 -9.21 35.82
C ASP A 149 1.18 -8.39 35.24
N PRO A 150 -0.02 -8.45 35.86
CA PRO A 150 -1.21 -7.75 35.39
C PRO A 150 -1.07 -6.22 35.41
N ASP A 151 -0.30 -5.65 36.34
CA ASP A 151 -0.08 -4.21 36.42
C ASP A 151 0.75 -3.73 35.22
N ASN A 152 1.76 -4.50 34.82
CA ASN A 152 2.55 -4.19 33.63
C ASN A 152 1.75 -4.35 32.34
N ARG A 153 0.82 -5.33 32.27
CA ARG A 153 -0.10 -5.51 31.14
C ARG A 153 -1.06 -4.35 30.99
N ALA A 154 -1.72 -3.95 32.09
CA ALA A 154 -2.58 -2.77 32.12
C ALA A 154 -1.79 -1.49 31.80
N LEU A 155 -0.56 -1.38 32.31
CA LEU A 155 0.34 -0.27 32.02
C LEU A 155 0.74 -0.19 30.55
N PHE A 156 0.97 -1.32 29.88
CA PHE A 156 1.26 -1.34 28.45
C PHE A 156 0.04 -0.92 27.61
N LEU A 157 -1.15 -1.50 27.85
CA LEU A 157 -2.38 -1.14 27.13
C LEU A 157 -2.70 0.34 27.23
N SER A 158 -2.59 0.88 28.44
CA SER A 158 -2.85 2.29 28.69
C SER A 158 -1.89 3.25 27.97
N LEU A 159 -0.71 2.81 27.49
CA LEU A 159 0.14 3.61 26.59
C LEU A 159 -0.53 3.82 25.22
N LEU A 160 -1.27 2.82 24.72
CA LEU A 160 -2.03 2.89 23.46
C LEU A 160 -3.31 3.72 23.61
N GLN A 161 -3.88 3.74 24.81
CA GLN A 161 -5.12 4.47 25.15
C GLN A 161 -4.88 5.97 25.44
N GLN A 162 -3.63 6.44 25.49
CA GLN A 162 -3.35 7.85 25.73
C GLN A 162 -3.83 8.74 24.57
N ARG A 163 -4.37 9.92 24.91
CA ARG A 163 -4.79 10.92 23.91
C ARG A 163 -3.65 11.59 23.16
N ARG A 164 -2.40 11.50 23.66
CA ARG A 164 -1.22 12.14 23.07
C ARG A 164 0.03 11.28 23.19
N GLY A 165 1.06 11.64 22.42
CA GLY A 165 2.39 11.04 22.53
C GLY A 165 2.52 9.58 22.04
N ILE A 166 1.43 8.93 21.58
CA ILE A 166 1.42 7.51 21.16
C ILE A 166 2.60 7.19 20.22
N VAL A 167 2.73 7.90 19.10
CA VAL A 167 3.78 7.65 18.10
C VAL A 167 5.18 7.85 18.69
N ALA A 168 5.39 8.90 19.47
CA ALA A 168 6.69 9.18 20.09
C ALA A 168 7.05 8.10 21.12
N THR A 169 6.09 7.67 21.92
CA THR A 169 6.25 6.61 22.92
C THR A 169 6.59 5.27 22.27
N PHE A 170 5.85 4.83 21.25
CA PHE A 170 6.13 3.56 20.58
C PHE A 170 7.45 3.57 19.80
N ARG A 171 7.83 4.73 19.22
CA ARG A 171 9.18 4.91 18.69
C ARG A 171 10.24 4.78 19.77
N ARG A 172 10.04 5.34 20.97
CA ARG A 172 10.97 5.19 22.11
C ARG A 172 11.02 3.75 22.63
N LEU A 173 9.87 3.10 22.79
CA LEU A 173 9.79 1.68 23.17
C LEU A 173 10.60 0.81 22.21
N ASN A 174 10.42 1.00 20.90
CA ASN A 174 11.21 0.28 19.90
C ASN A 174 12.67 0.71 19.96
N GLN A 175 12.95 2.02 19.97
CA GLN A 175 14.31 2.57 19.94
C GLN A 175 15.14 2.08 21.11
N TYR A 176 14.60 2.02 22.33
CA TYR A 176 15.32 1.58 23.53
C TYR A 176 15.27 0.06 23.76
N GLY A 177 14.64 -0.69 22.85
CA GLY A 177 14.55 -2.15 22.92
C GLY A 177 13.64 -2.66 24.02
N LEU A 178 12.68 -1.84 24.47
CA LEU A 178 11.64 -2.24 25.42
C LEU A 178 10.53 -3.00 24.70
N LEU A 179 10.12 -2.54 23.51
CA LEU A 179 9.05 -3.16 22.73
C LEU A 179 9.37 -4.61 22.36
N SER A 180 10.58 -4.87 21.86
CA SER A 180 11.02 -6.23 21.49
C SER A 180 11.17 -7.17 22.68
N ARG A 181 11.27 -6.64 23.91
CA ARG A 181 11.33 -7.46 25.13
C ARG A 181 9.96 -7.72 25.68
N TYR A 182 9.09 -6.72 25.61
CA TYR A 182 7.71 -6.84 26.05
C TYR A 182 6.90 -7.73 25.10
N LEU A 183 7.09 -7.60 23.78
CA LEU A 183 6.45 -8.43 22.76
C LEU A 183 7.49 -9.36 22.10
N PRO A 184 7.53 -10.66 22.47
CA PRO A 184 8.44 -11.62 21.85
C PRO A 184 8.25 -11.75 20.33
N SER A 185 7.02 -11.61 19.85
CA SER A 185 6.67 -11.60 18.42
C SER A 185 7.31 -10.42 17.69
N TRP A 186 7.34 -9.22 18.30
CA TRP A 186 8.03 -8.04 17.77
C TRP A 186 9.54 -8.24 17.64
N ASN A 187 10.16 -8.98 18.57
CA ASN A 187 11.58 -9.30 18.48
C ASN A 187 11.96 -10.03 17.19
N LYS A 188 11.05 -10.87 16.66
CA LYS A 188 11.28 -11.66 15.44
C LYS A 188 11.37 -10.78 14.18
N ILE A 189 10.63 -9.67 14.16
CA ILE A 189 10.57 -8.70 13.04
C ILE A 189 11.49 -7.48 13.23
N LEU A 190 12.20 -7.40 14.35
CA LEU A 190 13.04 -6.26 14.69
C LEU A 190 14.13 -6.02 13.63
N CYS A 191 14.14 -4.83 13.02
CA CYS A 191 15.10 -4.47 11.97
C CYS A 191 15.08 -5.42 10.77
N GLN A 192 13.99 -6.17 10.58
CA GLN A 192 13.85 -7.08 9.45
C GLN A 192 13.57 -6.28 8.19
N MET A 193 14.54 -6.22 7.28
CA MET A 193 14.32 -5.70 5.94
C MET A 193 13.57 -6.74 5.11
N GLN A 194 12.58 -6.31 4.34
CA GLN A 194 12.06 -7.10 3.23
C GLN A 194 12.90 -6.78 2.00
N HIS A 195 13.52 -7.78 1.39
CA HIS A 195 14.37 -7.61 0.22
C HIS A 195 13.52 -7.56 -1.05
N ASP A 196 12.64 -6.56 -1.10
CA ASP A 196 11.85 -6.17 -2.24
C ASP A 196 12.10 -4.69 -2.61
N LEU A 197 11.50 -4.25 -3.72
CA LEU A 197 11.82 -2.98 -4.36
C LEU A 197 10.95 -1.81 -3.90
N PHE A 198 10.00 -2.03 -3.00
CA PHE A 198 8.98 -1.03 -2.66
C PHE A 198 8.85 -0.76 -1.14
N HIS A 199 9.32 -1.64 -0.27
CA HIS A 199 9.45 -1.32 1.16
C HIS A 199 10.73 -0.52 1.42
N VAL A 200 10.57 0.73 1.86
CA VAL A 200 11.71 1.57 2.28
C VAL A 200 12.02 1.43 3.78
N TYR A 201 11.16 0.75 4.53
CA TYR A 201 11.27 0.55 5.97
C TYR A 201 11.46 -0.93 6.31
N THR A 202 12.21 -1.20 7.38
CA THR A 202 12.16 -2.52 8.03
C THR A 202 10.76 -2.76 8.61
N VAL A 203 10.36 -4.02 8.77
CA VAL A 203 8.98 -4.40 9.20
C VAL A 203 8.58 -3.67 10.51
N ASP A 204 9.48 -3.61 11.49
CA ASP A 204 9.23 -2.89 12.75
C ASP A 204 9.01 -1.38 12.55
N GLN A 205 9.77 -0.75 11.65
CA GLN A 205 9.60 0.68 11.34
C GLN A 205 8.34 0.92 10.52
N HIS A 206 7.99 0.00 9.61
CA HIS A 206 6.76 0.05 8.84
C HIS A 206 5.54 0.02 9.76
N CYS A 207 5.46 -0.90 10.72
CA CYS A 207 4.38 -0.95 11.72
C CYS A 207 4.23 0.38 12.49
N LEU A 208 5.35 1.01 12.87
CA LEU A 208 5.32 2.33 13.52
C LEU A 208 4.88 3.47 12.57
N MET A 209 5.11 3.32 11.27
CA MET A 209 4.62 4.24 10.25
C MET A 209 3.12 4.10 10.02
N VAL A 210 2.58 2.88 10.03
CA VAL A 210 1.13 2.62 10.01
C VAL A 210 0.46 3.27 11.22
N MET A 211 0.99 3.05 12.42
CA MET A 211 0.51 3.71 13.65
C MET A 211 0.56 5.25 13.55
N ARG A 212 1.64 5.81 12.97
CA ARG A 212 1.74 7.25 12.72
C ARG A 212 0.63 7.74 11.79
N ASN A 213 0.33 7.02 10.72
CA ASN A 213 -0.69 7.41 9.76
C ASN A 213 -2.09 7.34 10.38
N LEU A 214 -2.41 6.29 11.14
CA LEU A 214 -3.65 6.23 11.93
C LEU A 214 -3.76 7.44 12.88
N ARG A 215 -2.67 7.77 13.59
CA ARG A 215 -2.67 8.93 14.47
C ARG A 215 -2.93 10.24 13.73
N ARG A 216 -2.40 10.42 12.52
CA ARG A 216 -2.66 11.62 11.70
C ARG A 216 -4.14 11.79 11.37
N PHE A 217 -4.89 10.71 11.17
CA PHE A 217 -6.34 10.81 10.91
C PHE A 217 -7.11 11.38 12.11
N THR A 218 -6.58 11.23 13.33
CA THR A 218 -7.20 11.80 14.54
C THR A 218 -6.88 13.29 14.77
N MET A 219 -6.02 13.88 13.93
CA MET A 219 -5.48 15.24 14.13
C MET A 219 -6.17 16.24 13.19
N ALA A 220 -6.81 17.26 13.76
CA ALA A 220 -7.57 18.26 13.01
C ALA A 220 -6.74 19.00 11.95
N GLU A 221 -5.46 19.25 12.21
CA GLU A 221 -4.52 19.88 11.26
C GLU A 221 -4.34 19.09 9.96
N HIS A 222 -4.58 17.77 9.97
CA HIS A 222 -4.51 16.90 8.80
C HIS A 222 -5.88 16.57 8.18
N ALA A 223 -6.98 17.14 8.71
CA ALA A 223 -8.32 16.79 8.26
C ALA A 223 -8.59 17.18 6.80
N HIS A 224 -7.97 18.27 6.32
CA HIS A 224 -8.07 18.72 4.93
C HIS A 224 -7.41 17.75 3.95
N GLU A 225 -6.37 17.02 4.39
CA GLU A 225 -5.70 16.00 3.57
C GLU A 225 -6.61 14.77 3.38
N TYR A 226 -7.40 14.42 4.41
CA TYR A 226 -8.19 13.18 4.47
C TYR A 226 -9.58 13.37 5.11
N PRO A 227 -10.53 14.03 4.44
CA PRO A 227 -11.82 14.36 5.05
C PRO A 227 -12.64 13.12 5.46
N LEU A 228 -12.65 12.07 4.63
CA LEU A 228 -13.37 10.84 4.94
C LEU A 228 -12.75 10.10 6.13
N MET A 229 -11.43 9.87 6.11
CA MET A 229 -10.71 9.14 7.16
C MET A 229 -10.83 9.85 8.51
N SER A 230 -10.72 11.18 8.51
CA SER A 230 -10.87 11.99 9.73
C SER A 230 -12.29 11.87 10.30
N ARG A 231 -13.33 11.90 9.45
CA ARG A 231 -14.71 11.68 9.91
C ARG A 231 -14.91 10.27 10.46
N LEU A 232 -14.40 9.24 9.78
CA LEU A 232 -14.57 7.85 10.19
C LEU A 232 -13.86 7.57 11.52
N ILE A 233 -12.61 8.00 11.68
CA ILE A 233 -11.85 7.71 12.91
C ILE A 233 -12.35 8.49 14.12
N LEU A 234 -12.91 9.69 13.92
CA LEU A 234 -13.53 10.47 15.00
C LEU A 234 -14.87 9.87 15.45
N ALA A 235 -15.56 9.14 14.56
CA ALA A 235 -16.78 8.41 14.87
C ALA A 235 -16.51 6.97 15.31
N PHE A 236 -15.25 6.52 15.33
CA PHE A 236 -14.87 5.16 15.67
C PHE A 236 -14.60 5.06 17.18
N ASP A 237 -15.36 4.20 17.86
CA ASP A 237 -15.16 3.92 19.28
C ASP A 237 -13.83 3.17 19.50
N ASP A 238 -13.13 3.50 20.58
CA ASP A 238 -11.90 2.80 20.97
C ASP A 238 -10.83 2.72 19.87
N VAL A 239 -10.47 3.87 19.29
CA VAL A 239 -9.41 4.03 18.28
C VAL A 239 -8.10 3.30 18.64
N TRP A 240 -7.83 3.09 19.93
CA TRP A 240 -6.65 2.37 20.39
C TRP A 240 -6.59 0.90 19.92
N LEU A 241 -7.73 0.27 19.62
CA LEU A 241 -7.80 -1.07 19.01
C LEU A 241 -7.13 -1.08 17.63
N LEU A 242 -7.26 0.00 16.85
CA LEU A 242 -6.58 0.13 15.55
C LEU A 242 -5.06 0.22 15.71
N TYR A 243 -4.57 0.79 16.82
CA TYR A 243 -3.13 0.78 17.11
C TYR A 243 -2.62 -0.60 17.49
N VAL A 244 -3.42 -1.43 18.18
CA VAL A 244 -3.09 -2.85 18.40
C VAL A 244 -3.03 -3.57 17.05
N ALA A 245 -4.07 -3.46 16.21
CA ALA A 245 -4.07 -4.06 14.88
C ALA A 245 -2.85 -3.59 14.04
N ALA A 246 -2.48 -2.32 14.11
CA ALA A 246 -1.29 -1.80 13.42
C ALA A 246 0.03 -2.39 13.93
N LEU A 247 0.15 -2.75 15.21
CA LEU A 247 1.33 -3.45 15.74
C LEU A 247 1.40 -4.90 15.26
N PHE A 248 0.25 -5.53 15.02
CA PHE A 248 0.16 -6.97 14.74
C PHE A 248 -0.01 -7.34 13.27
N HIS A 249 -0.48 -6.44 12.39
CA HIS A 249 -0.83 -6.78 10.99
C HIS A 249 0.28 -7.50 10.22
N ASP A 250 1.55 -7.13 10.48
CA ASP A 250 2.74 -7.66 9.82
C ASP A 250 3.68 -8.44 10.77
N ILE A 251 3.23 -8.75 11.99
CA ILE A 251 4.08 -9.29 13.08
C ILE A 251 4.67 -10.68 12.80
N ALA A 252 4.09 -11.39 11.84
CA ALA A 252 4.51 -12.73 11.44
C ALA A 252 5.32 -12.76 10.14
N LYS A 253 5.69 -11.61 9.56
CA LYS A 253 6.52 -11.56 8.35
C LYS A 253 7.85 -12.29 8.54
N GLY A 254 8.23 -13.09 7.54
CA GLY A 254 9.45 -13.90 7.57
C GLY A 254 9.39 -15.08 8.53
N ARG A 255 8.21 -15.67 8.74
CA ARG A 255 8.05 -16.98 9.41
C ARG A 255 7.77 -18.14 8.44
N GLY A 256 7.62 -17.84 7.14
CA GLY A 256 7.15 -18.79 6.12
C GLY A 256 5.64 -19.00 6.19
N GLY A 257 4.98 -19.22 5.04
CA GLY A 257 3.51 -19.27 4.97
C GLY A 257 2.84 -17.89 4.88
N ASP A 258 1.52 -17.84 5.08
CA ASP A 258 0.74 -16.60 5.08
C ASP A 258 0.93 -15.85 6.41
N HIS A 259 1.53 -14.67 6.35
CA HIS A 259 1.82 -13.88 7.56
C HIS A 259 0.54 -13.30 8.19
N SER A 260 -0.51 -13.08 7.41
CA SER A 260 -1.79 -12.61 7.94
C SER A 260 -2.41 -13.68 8.83
N GLU A 261 -2.40 -14.95 8.40
CA GLU A 261 -2.91 -16.07 9.20
C GLU A 261 -2.05 -16.30 10.44
N LEU A 262 -0.73 -16.35 10.31
CA LEU A 262 0.16 -16.54 11.46
C LEU A 262 0.08 -15.39 12.47
N GLY A 263 -0.11 -14.16 11.99
CA GLY A 263 -0.25 -12.98 12.84
C GLY A 263 -1.51 -13.00 13.71
N THR A 264 -2.57 -13.69 13.28
CA THR A 264 -3.81 -13.83 14.07
C THR A 264 -3.58 -14.54 15.40
N VAL A 265 -2.67 -15.52 15.41
CA VAL A 265 -2.33 -16.28 16.62
C VAL A 265 -1.63 -15.38 17.62
N ASP A 266 -0.60 -14.64 17.17
CA ASP A 266 0.13 -13.70 18.04
C ASP A 266 -0.81 -12.59 18.56
N ALA A 267 -1.73 -12.10 17.73
CA ALA A 267 -2.68 -11.05 18.11
C ALA A 267 -3.70 -11.54 19.13
N ARG A 268 -4.25 -12.76 18.95
CA ARG A 268 -5.20 -13.36 19.88
C ARG A 268 -4.57 -13.61 21.24
N GLU A 269 -3.38 -14.21 21.26
CA GLU A 269 -2.61 -14.43 22.51
C GLU A 269 -2.40 -13.11 23.24
N PHE A 270 -1.99 -12.05 22.54
CA PHE A 270 -1.84 -10.73 23.13
C PHE A 270 -3.15 -10.21 23.74
N CYS A 271 -4.28 -10.31 23.02
CA CYS A 271 -5.56 -9.81 23.50
C CYS A 271 -6.03 -10.56 24.76
N GLU A 272 -5.91 -11.89 24.77
CA GLU A 272 -6.28 -12.74 25.91
C GLU A 272 -5.40 -12.46 27.13
N GLU A 273 -4.08 -12.38 26.94
CA GLU A 273 -3.15 -12.05 28.03
C GLU A 273 -3.45 -10.69 28.65
N HIS A 274 -3.87 -9.71 27.84
CA HIS A 274 -4.17 -8.35 28.27
C HIS A 274 -5.64 -8.13 28.64
N GLN A 275 -6.44 -9.20 28.75
CA GLN A 275 -7.83 -9.18 29.21
C GLN A 275 -8.75 -8.29 28.36
N LEU A 276 -8.54 -8.25 27.05
CA LEU A 276 -9.48 -7.63 26.13
C LEU A 276 -10.78 -8.45 26.08
N SER A 277 -11.90 -7.77 25.83
CA SER A 277 -13.18 -8.46 25.60
C SER A 277 -13.13 -9.32 24.34
N ALA A 278 -14.07 -10.26 24.23
CA ALA A 278 -14.20 -11.11 23.04
C ALA A 278 -14.40 -10.26 21.77
N ASP A 279 -15.29 -9.27 21.82
CA ASP A 279 -15.59 -8.39 20.69
C ASP A 279 -14.38 -7.55 20.24
N GLU A 280 -13.58 -7.04 21.18
CA GLU A 280 -12.35 -6.31 20.87
C GLU A 280 -11.29 -7.25 20.25
N THR A 281 -11.15 -8.44 20.83
CA THR A 281 -10.21 -9.47 20.35
C THR A 281 -10.54 -9.90 18.93
N ASP A 282 -11.82 -10.18 18.65
CA ASP A 282 -12.26 -10.64 17.34
C ASP A 282 -12.10 -9.56 16.28
N LEU A 283 -12.37 -8.28 16.60
CA LEU A 283 -12.08 -7.17 15.69
C LEU A 283 -10.58 -7.07 15.36
N ILE A 284 -9.70 -7.10 16.37
CA ILE A 284 -8.24 -7.01 16.16
C ILE A 284 -7.73 -8.18 15.32
N VAL A 285 -8.14 -9.41 15.68
CA VAL A 285 -7.73 -10.62 14.99
C VAL A 285 -8.23 -10.62 13.54
N TRP A 286 -9.48 -10.19 13.31
CA TRP A 286 -10.05 -10.07 11.98
C TRP A 286 -9.31 -9.02 11.14
N LEU A 287 -8.96 -7.86 11.72
CA LEU A 287 -8.17 -6.84 11.03
C LEU A 287 -6.78 -7.35 10.65
N VAL A 288 -6.10 -8.08 11.54
CA VAL A 288 -4.80 -8.69 11.24
C VAL A 288 -4.93 -9.70 10.10
N ARG A 289 -5.98 -10.53 10.11
CA ARG A 289 -6.25 -11.50 9.04
C ARG A 289 -6.51 -10.85 7.68
N HIS A 290 -7.27 -9.76 7.68
CA HIS A 290 -7.82 -9.17 6.46
C HIS A 290 -7.14 -7.85 6.02
N HIS A 291 -6.03 -7.45 6.64
CA HIS A 291 -5.39 -6.15 6.36
C HIS A 291 -5.05 -5.91 4.87
N LEU A 292 -4.75 -6.97 4.12
CA LEU A 292 -4.51 -6.91 2.67
C LEU A 292 -5.77 -7.03 1.82
N THR A 293 -6.89 -7.49 2.38
CA THR A 293 -8.08 -7.87 1.60
C THR A 293 -8.70 -6.68 0.88
N MET A 294 -8.89 -5.54 1.56
CA MET A 294 -9.49 -4.36 0.91
C MET A 294 -8.61 -3.82 -0.21
N SER A 295 -7.28 -3.77 0.00
CA SER A 295 -6.31 -3.37 -1.03
C SER A 295 -6.38 -4.31 -2.23
N HIS A 296 -6.46 -5.63 -1.98
CA HIS A 296 -6.60 -6.64 -3.01
C HIS A 296 -7.89 -6.48 -3.82
N VAL A 297 -9.05 -6.37 -3.16
CA VAL A 297 -10.35 -6.24 -3.84
C VAL A 297 -10.38 -4.95 -4.67
N ALA A 298 -10.00 -3.82 -4.09
CA ALA A 298 -10.04 -2.53 -4.78
C ALA A 298 -9.11 -2.45 -6.00
N GLN A 299 -7.94 -3.10 -5.95
CA GLN A 299 -6.91 -2.98 -6.99
C GLN A 299 -6.88 -4.15 -7.97
N LYS A 300 -7.36 -5.35 -7.58
CA LYS A 300 -7.25 -6.56 -8.40
C LYS A 300 -8.59 -7.12 -8.86
N GLN A 301 -9.72 -6.60 -8.37
CA GLN A 301 -11.05 -7.05 -8.81
C GLN A 301 -11.82 -5.90 -9.48
N ASP A 302 -12.87 -6.24 -10.22
CA ASP A 302 -13.76 -5.26 -10.85
C ASP A 302 -14.78 -4.76 -9.82
N ILE A 303 -14.49 -3.64 -9.16
CA ILE A 303 -15.41 -3.01 -8.19
C ILE A 303 -16.70 -2.44 -8.83
N GLY A 304 -16.82 -2.51 -10.17
CA GLY A 304 -18.07 -2.26 -10.89
C GLY A 304 -18.97 -3.49 -11.01
N ASP A 305 -18.51 -4.67 -10.57
CA ASP A 305 -19.29 -5.91 -10.55
C ASP A 305 -20.08 -6.04 -9.23
N PRO A 306 -21.42 -6.20 -9.27
CA PRO A 306 -22.22 -6.40 -8.07
C PRO A 306 -21.75 -7.57 -7.21
N ALA A 307 -21.32 -8.68 -7.83
CA ALA A 307 -20.90 -9.87 -7.10
C ALA A 307 -19.64 -9.62 -6.25
N VAL A 308 -18.71 -8.78 -6.75
CA VAL A 308 -17.51 -8.38 -6.00
C VAL A 308 -17.88 -7.54 -4.77
N ILE A 309 -18.85 -6.63 -4.91
CA ILE A 309 -19.32 -5.81 -3.78
C ILE A 309 -20.09 -6.65 -2.77
N GLU A 310 -20.92 -7.58 -3.24
CA GLU A 310 -21.64 -8.54 -2.39
C GLU A 310 -20.67 -9.39 -1.57
N GLY A 311 -19.74 -10.09 -2.21
CA GLY A 311 -18.78 -10.93 -1.51
C GLY A 311 -17.90 -10.15 -0.52
N PHE A 312 -17.52 -8.91 -0.85
CA PHE A 312 -16.79 -8.06 0.10
C PHE A 312 -17.67 -7.57 1.26
N ALA A 313 -18.95 -7.26 1.02
CA ALA A 313 -19.87 -6.88 2.08
C ALA A 313 -20.18 -8.05 3.02
N GLU A 314 -20.36 -9.26 2.48
CA GLU A 314 -20.51 -10.49 3.27
C GLU A 314 -19.30 -10.76 4.16
N LEU A 315 -18.09 -10.58 3.61
CA LEU A 315 -16.84 -10.74 4.36
C LEU A 315 -16.73 -9.76 5.53
N VAL A 316 -17.09 -8.49 5.28
CA VAL A 316 -16.94 -7.40 6.26
C VAL A 316 -18.07 -7.42 7.30
N GLY A 317 -19.27 -7.82 6.92
CA GLY A 317 -20.42 -8.02 7.81
C GLY A 317 -21.10 -6.73 8.31
N ASP A 318 -20.34 -5.72 8.77
CA ASP A 318 -20.90 -4.49 9.36
C ASP A 318 -20.07 -3.20 9.10
N GLU A 319 -20.66 -2.05 9.42
CA GLU A 319 -20.01 -0.74 9.21
C GLU A 319 -18.77 -0.51 10.11
N ARG A 320 -18.69 -1.19 11.26
CA ARG A 320 -17.55 -1.07 12.19
C ARG A 320 -16.32 -1.75 11.59
N HIS A 321 -16.45 -3.00 11.15
CA HIS A 321 -15.40 -3.72 10.43
C HIS A 321 -15.01 -3.01 9.13
N LEU A 322 -15.98 -2.48 8.38
CA LEU A 322 -15.72 -1.73 7.15
C LEU A 322 -14.87 -0.48 7.41
N SER A 323 -15.23 0.29 8.43
CA SER A 323 -14.52 1.52 8.79
C SER A 323 -13.12 1.22 9.34
N ALA A 324 -13.00 0.20 10.19
CA ALA A 324 -11.72 -0.22 10.75
C ALA A 324 -10.75 -0.71 9.66
N LEU A 325 -11.22 -1.56 8.73
CA LEU A 325 -10.41 -2.07 7.64
C LEU A 325 -9.98 -0.95 6.70
N TYR A 326 -10.90 -0.05 6.34
CA TYR A 326 -10.60 1.10 5.49
C TYR A 326 -9.51 1.99 6.09
N LEU A 327 -9.62 2.32 7.39
CA LEU A 327 -8.62 3.13 8.10
C LEU A 327 -7.26 2.43 8.16
N LEU A 328 -7.23 1.13 8.48
CA LEU A 328 -6.00 0.35 8.56
C LEU A 328 -5.33 0.21 7.20
N THR A 329 -6.07 -0.19 6.16
CA THR A 329 -5.56 -0.33 4.78
C THR A 329 -4.99 0.98 4.26
N HIS A 330 -5.66 2.12 4.50
CA HIS A 330 -5.16 3.42 4.08
C HIS A 330 -3.89 3.82 4.85
N ALA A 331 -3.80 3.50 6.14
CA ALA A 331 -2.61 3.75 6.95
C ALA A 331 -1.42 2.88 6.51
N ASP A 332 -1.68 1.62 6.17
CA ASP A 332 -0.72 0.62 5.71
C ASP A 332 -0.10 0.99 4.35
N ILE A 333 -0.92 1.19 3.32
CA ILE A 333 -0.41 1.51 1.97
C ILE A 333 0.46 2.79 2.02
N ARG A 334 0.07 3.81 2.81
CA ARG A 334 0.89 5.01 3.03
C ARG A 334 2.14 4.78 3.88
N GLY A 335 2.15 3.73 4.69
CA GLY A 335 3.28 3.32 5.52
C GLY A 335 4.36 2.55 4.76
N THR A 336 4.11 2.14 3.50
CA THR A 336 5.07 1.37 2.69
C THR A 336 6.13 2.26 2.02
N SER A 337 5.73 3.18 1.13
CA SER A 337 6.60 4.11 0.40
C SER A 337 5.80 5.28 -0.19
N PRO A 338 6.37 6.51 -0.28
CA PRO A 338 5.73 7.65 -0.93
C PRO A 338 5.30 7.41 -2.38
N LYS A 339 5.96 6.48 -3.08
CA LYS A 339 5.68 6.16 -4.49
C LYS A 339 4.48 5.23 -4.69
N VAL A 340 4.06 4.53 -3.64
CA VAL A 340 3.00 3.51 -3.74
C VAL A 340 1.61 4.14 -3.66
N TRP A 341 1.47 5.24 -2.92
CA TRP A 341 0.21 5.94 -2.70
C TRP A 341 -0.01 7.04 -3.75
N ASN A 342 -1.18 7.05 -4.39
CA ASN A 342 -1.59 8.11 -5.33
C ASN A 342 -3.11 8.34 -5.27
N GLY A 343 -3.58 9.45 -5.86
CA GLY A 343 -5.00 9.82 -5.84
C GLY A 343 -5.93 8.76 -6.47
N TRP A 344 -5.44 8.04 -7.47
CA TRP A 344 -6.18 6.96 -8.12
C TRP A 344 -6.47 5.79 -7.17
N LYS A 345 -5.46 5.28 -6.45
CA LYS A 345 -5.65 4.20 -5.46
C LYS A 345 -6.56 4.64 -4.32
N ALA A 346 -6.45 5.91 -3.89
CA ALA A 346 -7.36 6.48 -2.90
C ALA A 346 -8.82 6.37 -3.37
N LYS A 347 -9.07 6.74 -4.64
CA LYS A 347 -10.41 6.69 -5.23
C LYS A 347 -10.98 5.28 -5.31
N LEU A 348 -10.18 4.27 -5.70
CA LEU A 348 -10.61 2.88 -5.74
C LEU A 348 -11.04 2.37 -4.35
N LEU A 349 -10.29 2.68 -3.30
CA LEU A 349 -10.63 2.30 -1.93
C LEU A 349 -11.90 3.00 -1.45
N GLU A 350 -12.04 4.30 -1.74
CA GLU A 350 -13.20 5.10 -1.37
C GLU A 350 -14.49 4.63 -2.08
N ASP A 351 -14.39 4.30 -3.37
CA ASP A 351 -15.53 3.79 -4.14
C ASP A 351 -15.99 2.41 -3.62
N LEU A 352 -15.05 1.51 -3.32
CA LEU A 352 -15.35 0.22 -2.67
C LEU A 352 -16.01 0.44 -1.31
N PHE A 353 -15.46 1.32 -0.47
CA PHE A 353 -16.02 1.66 0.84
C PHE A 353 -17.47 2.14 0.73
N HIS A 354 -17.75 3.08 -0.17
CA HIS A 354 -19.09 3.65 -0.33
C HIS A 354 -20.10 2.66 -0.90
N ALA A 355 -19.70 1.83 -1.88
CA ALA A 355 -20.58 0.79 -2.42
C ALA A 355 -20.94 -0.23 -1.35
N THR A 356 -19.94 -0.75 -0.63
CA THR A 356 -20.13 -1.72 0.46
C THR A 356 -21.01 -1.15 1.57
N ARG A 357 -20.76 0.10 1.99
CA ARG A 357 -21.56 0.77 3.03
C ARG A 357 -23.02 0.92 2.65
N ARG A 358 -23.33 1.19 1.37
CA ARG A 358 -24.73 1.24 0.89
C ARG A 358 -25.41 -0.11 0.98
N LEU A 359 -24.70 -1.18 0.61
CA LEU A 359 -25.20 -2.56 0.69
C LEU A 359 -25.49 -2.96 2.14
N LEU A 360 -24.57 -2.67 3.06
CA LEU A 360 -24.75 -2.90 4.51
C LEU A 360 -25.93 -2.12 5.12
N ARG A 361 -26.37 -1.03 4.46
CA ARG A 361 -27.54 -0.23 4.86
C ARG A 361 -28.85 -0.68 4.20
N GLY A 362 -28.84 -1.83 3.52
CA GLY A 362 -30.03 -2.44 2.93
C GLY A 362 -30.30 -2.06 1.46
N ALA A 363 -29.35 -1.44 0.76
CA ALA A 363 -29.46 -1.29 -0.69
C ALA A 363 -29.34 -2.67 -1.37
N THR A 364 -30.02 -2.89 -2.50
CA THR A 364 -29.70 -4.03 -3.36
C THR A 364 -28.30 -3.87 -3.98
N PRO A 365 -27.65 -4.95 -4.44
CA PRO A 365 -26.32 -4.85 -5.06
C PRO A 365 -26.22 -3.87 -6.23
N GLN A 366 -27.24 -3.85 -7.10
CA GLN A 366 -27.33 -2.88 -8.20
C GLN A 366 -27.50 -1.44 -7.70
N GLN A 367 -28.30 -1.23 -6.65
CA GLN A 367 -28.44 0.08 -6.00
C GLN A 367 -27.16 0.52 -5.27
N ALA A 368 -26.44 -0.43 -4.68
CA ALA A 368 -25.19 -0.19 -3.99
C ALA A 368 -24.10 0.33 -4.94
N LEU A 369 -24.07 -0.14 -6.18
CA LEU A 369 -23.21 0.43 -7.23
C LEU A 369 -23.74 1.75 -7.79
N GLY A 370 -25.06 1.97 -7.70
CA GLY A 370 -25.71 3.24 -7.92
C GLY A 370 -25.81 3.64 -9.39
N ALA A 371 -26.04 2.70 -10.31
CA ALA A 371 -26.16 2.99 -11.75
C ALA A 371 -27.14 4.15 -12.03
N ASP A 372 -28.34 4.11 -11.44
CA ASP A 372 -29.36 5.14 -11.65
C ASP A 372 -28.91 6.51 -11.11
N ALA A 373 -28.33 6.53 -9.91
CA ALA A 373 -27.77 7.74 -9.33
C ALA A 373 -26.61 8.30 -10.19
N ARG A 374 -25.78 7.42 -10.77
CA ARG A 374 -24.70 7.81 -11.68
C ARG A 374 -25.23 8.41 -12.97
N ILE A 375 -26.26 7.80 -13.53
CA ILE A 375 -26.95 8.26 -14.74
C ILE A 375 -27.58 9.64 -14.52
N GLU A 376 -28.30 9.83 -13.41
CA GLU A 376 -28.92 11.11 -13.07
C GLU A 376 -27.89 12.20 -12.79
N GLU A 377 -26.80 11.86 -12.10
CA GLU A 377 -25.70 12.80 -11.87
C GLU A 377 -24.97 13.14 -13.17
N ALA A 378 -24.76 12.18 -14.06
CA ALA A 378 -24.20 12.43 -15.40
C ALA A 378 -25.12 13.39 -16.17
N ARG A 379 -26.44 13.18 -16.17
CA ARG A 379 -27.40 14.11 -16.77
C ARG A 379 -27.33 15.51 -16.15
N ARG A 380 -27.15 15.61 -14.83
CA ARG A 380 -26.95 16.89 -14.13
C ARG A 380 -25.69 17.60 -14.63
N LEU A 381 -24.58 16.87 -14.80
CA LEU A 381 -23.33 17.39 -15.36
C LEU A 381 -23.49 17.82 -16.82
N LEU A 382 -24.20 17.05 -17.65
CA LEU A 382 -24.49 17.42 -19.04
C LEU A 382 -25.27 18.74 -19.12
N ARG A 383 -26.28 18.93 -18.27
CA ARG A 383 -27.02 20.19 -18.15
C ARG A 383 -26.11 21.34 -17.70
N TYR A 384 -25.23 21.09 -16.73
CA TYR A 384 -24.23 22.08 -16.27
C TYR A 384 -23.32 22.54 -17.42
N TYR A 385 -22.94 21.63 -18.32
CA TYR A 385 -22.18 21.95 -19.54
C TYR A 385 -23.02 22.48 -20.70
N GLY A 386 -24.31 22.78 -20.48
CA GLY A 386 -25.18 23.43 -21.46
C GLY A 386 -25.81 22.50 -22.51
N LEU A 387 -25.73 21.17 -22.33
CA LEU A 387 -26.42 20.24 -23.24
C LEU A 387 -27.92 20.22 -22.93
N ARG A 388 -28.73 20.18 -23.99
CA ARG A 388 -30.20 20.10 -23.87
C ARG A 388 -30.59 18.73 -23.30
N PRO A 389 -31.71 18.64 -22.56
CA PRO A 389 -32.26 17.35 -22.16
C PRO A 389 -32.40 16.42 -23.38
N ASP A 390 -32.20 15.12 -23.16
CA ASP A 390 -32.35 14.05 -24.15
C ASP A 390 -31.28 13.97 -25.25
N THR A 391 -30.32 14.89 -25.26
CA THR A 391 -29.18 14.90 -26.21
C THR A 391 -28.34 13.62 -26.10
N GLU A 392 -28.31 13.00 -24.92
CA GLU A 392 -27.54 11.79 -24.65
C GLU A 392 -28.21 10.51 -25.18
N LYS A 393 -29.52 10.53 -25.40
CA LYS A 393 -30.32 9.33 -25.73
C LYS A 393 -29.80 8.55 -26.95
N PRO A 394 -29.42 9.18 -28.08
CA PRO A 394 -28.91 8.44 -29.23
C PRO A 394 -27.69 7.59 -28.88
N LEU A 395 -26.70 8.18 -28.20
CA LEU A 395 -25.49 7.47 -27.77
C LEU A 395 -25.81 6.41 -26.72
N TRP A 396 -26.57 6.76 -25.67
CA TRP A 396 -26.80 5.89 -24.52
C TRP A 396 -27.63 4.64 -24.83
N ARG A 397 -28.43 4.66 -25.90
CA ARG A 397 -29.15 3.44 -26.38
C ARG A 397 -28.19 2.30 -26.71
N HIS A 398 -26.99 2.63 -27.19
CA HIS A 398 -25.96 1.68 -27.55
C HIS A 398 -25.11 1.19 -26.37
N LEU A 399 -25.22 1.84 -25.22
CA LEU A 399 -24.49 1.49 -24.01
C LEU A 399 -25.33 0.50 -23.19
N ASP A 400 -24.66 -0.42 -22.50
CA ASP A 400 -25.29 -1.36 -21.58
C ASP A 400 -25.15 -0.91 -20.13
N GLN A 401 -25.77 -1.64 -19.21
CA GLN A 401 -25.69 -1.34 -17.79
C GLN A 401 -24.25 -1.43 -17.26
N LEU A 402 -23.43 -2.34 -17.80
CA LEU A 402 -22.05 -2.55 -17.37
C LEU A 402 -21.19 -1.31 -17.62
N TYR A 403 -21.42 -0.60 -18.73
CA TYR A 403 -20.78 0.69 -18.99
C TYR A 403 -21.04 1.70 -17.86
N PHE A 404 -22.30 1.89 -17.45
CA PHE A 404 -22.65 2.88 -16.43
C PHE A 404 -22.16 2.50 -15.03
N LEU A 405 -21.98 1.21 -14.75
CA LEU A 405 -21.41 0.72 -13.50
C LEU A 405 -19.91 0.96 -13.41
N ARG A 406 -19.18 0.80 -14.53
CA ARG A 406 -17.72 0.93 -14.60
C ARG A 406 -17.21 2.37 -14.73
N HIS A 407 -18.09 3.30 -15.06
CA HIS A 407 -17.73 4.71 -15.27
C HIS A 407 -18.32 5.62 -14.19
N SER A 408 -17.55 6.63 -13.78
CA SER A 408 -18.00 7.70 -12.90
C SER A 408 -19.00 8.60 -13.64
N PRO A 409 -19.85 9.36 -12.92
CA PRO A 409 -20.76 10.31 -13.56
C PRO A 409 -20.04 11.35 -14.43
N ASP A 410 -18.86 11.78 -13.99
CA ASP A 410 -18.00 12.70 -14.75
C ASP A 410 -17.42 12.05 -16.01
N GLU A 411 -16.97 10.79 -15.95
CA GLU A 411 -16.53 10.03 -17.13
C GLU A 411 -17.68 9.88 -18.14
N ILE A 412 -18.86 9.46 -17.68
CA ILE A 412 -20.06 9.30 -18.52
C ILE A 412 -20.42 10.63 -19.17
N ALA A 413 -20.43 11.72 -18.40
CA ALA A 413 -20.76 13.04 -18.92
C ALA A 413 -19.70 13.52 -19.94
N TRP A 414 -18.42 13.29 -19.66
CA TRP A 414 -17.33 13.61 -20.58
C TRP A 414 -17.42 12.82 -21.88
N HIS A 415 -17.53 11.49 -21.82
CA HIS A 415 -17.71 10.63 -23.00
C HIS A 415 -18.90 11.10 -23.83
N THR A 416 -20.04 11.37 -23.18
CA THR A 416 -21.24 11.85 -23.85
C THR A 416 -21.00 13.18 -24.56
N ARG A 417 -20.34 14.15 -23.92
CA ARG A 417 -20.03 15.45 -24.53
C ARG A 417 -19.15 15.33 -25.77
N GLN A 418 -18.27 14.33 -25.83
CA GLN A 418 -17.38 14.11 -26.98
C GLN A 418 -18.06 13.37 -28.14
N LEU A 419 -19.13 12.62 -27.86
CA LEU A 419 -19.69 11.62 -28.78
C LEU A 419 -21.17 11.83 -29.15
N TYR A 420 -21.94 12.64 -28.42
CA TYR A 420 -23.41 12.74 -28.62
C TYR A 420 -23.83 13.12 -30.05
N TYR A 421 -23.01 13.90 -30.76
CA TYR A 421 -23.26 14.39 -32.12
C TYR A 421 -22.70 13.46 -33.21
N ARG A 422 -22.07 12.34 -32.83
CA ARG A 422 -21.40 11.39 -33.70
C ARG A 422 -21.38 9.99 -33.09
N PRO A 423 -22.56 9.35 -32.88
CA PRO A 423 -22.65 8.02 -32.27
C PRO A 423 -22.05 6.91 -33.16
N GLU A 424 -21.89 7.17 -34.45
CA GLU A 424 -21.32 6.28 -35.46
C GLU A 424 -20.30 7.05 -36.32
N PRO A 425 -19.09 7.33 -35.80
CA PRO A 425 -18.10 8.08 -36.53
C PRO A 425 -17.43 7.23 -37.62
N GLU A 426 -17.13 7.84 -38.76
CA GLU A 426 -16.37 7.19 -39.85
C GLU A 426 -14.88 7.03 -39.53
N ALA A 427 -14.35 7.86 -38.61
CA ALA A 427 -12.95 7.84 -38.19
C ALA A 427 -12.83 7.65 -36.67
N PRO A 428 -11.73 7.04 -36.17
CA PRO A 428 -11.47 6.88 -34.74
C PRO A 428 -11.48 8.22 -34.00
N ILE A 429 -12.13 8.24 -32.84
CA ILE A 429 -12.16 9.39 -31.94
C ILE A 429 -11.33 9.08 -30.71
N ILE A 430 -10.24 9.82 -30.54
CA ILE A 430 -9.42 9.76 -29.34
C ILE A 430 -9.54 11.11 -28.64
N LYS A 431 -9.84 11.08 -27.34
CA LYS A 431 -9.84 12.26 -26.48
C LYS A 431 -9.08 12.00 -25.20
N ALA A 432 -8.25 12.95 -24.78
CA ALA A 432 -7.50 12.86 -23.55
C ALA A 432 -7.77 14.05 -22.62
N ARG A 433 -7.73 13.83 -21.30
CA ARG A 433 -7.86 14.87 -20.29
C ARG A 433 -7.01 14.56 -19.06
N LEU A 434 -6.64 15.60 -18.32
CA LEU A 434 -6.06 15.45 -16.99
C LEU A 434 -7.17 15.03 -16.00
N VAL A 435 -6.89 14.08 -15.13
CA VAL A 435 -7.79 13.74 -14.02
C VAL A 435 -7.77 14.86 -12.98
N GLU A 436 -8.89 15.12 -12.31
CA GLU A 436 -9.01 16.18 -11.30
C GLU A 436 -7.95 16.10 -10.19
N SER A 437 -7.47 14.90 -9.84
CA SER A 437 -6.40 14.71 -8.86
C SER A 437 -5.02 15.19 -9.33
N GLY A 438 -4.84 15.51 -10.61
CA GLY A 438 -3.62 16.11 -11.18
C GLY A 438 -2.51 15.14 -11.56
N ASP A 439 -2.59 13.88 -11.13
CA ASP A 439 -1.47 12.92 -11.22
C ASP A 439 -1.57 11.90 -12.38
N ALA A 440 -2.63 11.96 -13.19
CA ALA A 440 -2.89 10.99 -14.25
C ALA A 440 -3.65 11.61 -15.44
N ILE A 441 -3.46 11.02 -16.62
CA ILE A 441 -4.15 11.37 -17.86
C ILE A 441 -5.16 10.27 -18.19
N GLN A 442 -6.41 10.64 -18.40
CA GLN A 442 -7.44 9.73 -18.90
C GLN A 442 -7.54 9.86 -20.42
N ILE A 443 -7.61 8.73 -21.12
CA ILE A 443 -7.88 8.64 -22.56
C ILE A 443 -9.19 7.89 -22.80
N MET A 444 -10.02 8.42 -23.68
CA MET A 444 -11.18 7.76 -24.28
C MET A 444 -10.87 7.44 -25.75
N VAL A 445 -11.08 6.20 -26.15
CA VAL A 445 -10.96 5.73 -27.54
C VAL A 445 -12.32 5.23 -28.00
N PHE A 446 -12.84 5.79 -29.10
CA PHE A 446 -14.09 5.36 -29.70
C PHE A 446 -13.91 5.08 -31.20
N THR A 447 -14.05 3.81 -31.61
CA THR A 447 -13.73 3.32 -32.96
C THR A 447 -14.51 2.04 -33.24
N PRO A 448 -14.77 1.64 -34.51
CA PRO A 448 -15.27 0.29 -34.80
C PRO A 448 -14.41 -0.77 -34.11
N ASP A 449 -15.06 -1.72 -33.44
CA ASP A 449 -14.34 -2.76 -32.69
C ASP A 449 -13.63 -3.70 -33.67
N ALA A 450 -12.39 -4.05 -33.36
CA ALA A 450 -11.51 -4.79 -34.25
C ALA A 450 -10.68 -5.80 -33.47
N LYS A 451 -10.35 -6.90 -34.14
CA LYS A 451 -9.42 -7.90 -33.61
C LYS A 451 -8.08 -7.20 -33.34
N ASP A 452 -7.54 -7.40 -32.15
CA ASP A 452 -6.26 -6.86 -31.68
C ASP A 452 -6.23 -5.34 -31.35
N LEU A 453 -7.38 -4.64 -31.30
CA LEU A 453 -7.43 -3.21 -30.96
C LEU A 453 -6.71 -2.87 -29.65
N PHE A 454 -6.97 -3.62 -28.59
CA PHE A 454 -6.32 -3.43 -27.29
C PHE A 454 -4.80 -3.59 -27.37
N MET A 455 -4.33 -4.63 -28.09
CA MET A 455 -2.90 -4.86 -28.32
C MET A 455 -2.26 -3.68 -29.06
N ARG A 456 -2.93 -3.15 -30.09
CA ARG A 456 -2.46 -1.98 -30.85
C ARG A 456 -2.35 -0.75 -29.95
N LEU A 457 -3.35 -0.49 -29.13
CA LEU A 457 -3.37 0.64 -28.19
C LEU A 457 -2.26 0.52 -27.13
N CYS A 458 -2.09 -0.64 -26.51
CA CYS A 458 -1.00 -0.88 -25.55
C CYS A 458 0.38 -0.65 -26.17
N GLY A 459 0.60 -1.12 -27.39
CA GLY A 459 1.86 -0.91 -28.10
C GLY A 459 2.16 0.57 -28.36
N SER A 460 1.16 1.33 -28.82
CA SER A 460 1.29 2.77 -29.08
C SER A 460 1.54 3.58 -27.81
N ILE A 461 0.77 3.32 -26.76
CA ILE A 461 0.91 3.99 -25.46
C ILE A 461 2.31 3.72 -24.88
N ALA A 462 2.78 2.47 -24.94
CA ALA A 462 4.10 2.09 -24.46
C ALA A 462 5.24 2.74 -25.27
N ARG A 463 5.07 2.94 -26.59
CA ARG A 463 6.06 3.67 -27.44
C ARG A 463 6.19 5.13 -27.04
N LEU A 464 5.10 5.76 -26.60
CA LEU A 464 5.08 7.12 -26.09
C LEU A 464 5.65 7.23 -24.66
N GLY A 465 6.01 6.10 -24.04
CA GLY A 465 6.61 6.06 -22.70
C GLY A 465 5.61 6.11 -21.55
N PHE A 466 4.30 6.06 -21.81
CA PHE A 466 3.30 6.10 -20.74
C PHE A 466 3.09 4.73 -20.09
N THR A 467 2.83 4.74 -18.78
CA THR A 467 2.40 3.56 -18.04
C THR A 467 0.88 3.53 -17.95
N ILE A 468 0.27 2.42 -18.33
CA ILE A 468 -1.17 2.20 -18.15
C ILE A 468 -1.40 1.78 -16.70
N LEU A 469 -2.30 2.45 -15.98
CA LEU A 469 -2.73 2.12 -14.61
C LEU A 469 -4.02 1.29 -14.60
N ASP A 470 -4.93 1.62 -15.51
CA ASP A 470 -6.26 1.01 -15.62
C ASP A 470 -6.70 1.04 -17.08
N ALA A 471 -7.35 -0.02 -17.53
CA ALA A 471 -8.02 -0.07 -18.82
C ALA A 471 -9.40 -0.71 -18.68
N LYS A 472 -10.42 0.02 -19.10
CA LYS A 472 -11.82 -0.41 -19.16
C LYS A 472 -12.17 -0.62 -20.63
N ILE A 473 -12.44 -1.86 -21.03
CA ILE A 473 -12.73 -2.21 -22.42
C ILE A 473 -14.22 -2.45 -22.53
N HIS A 474 -14.86 -1.75 -23.47
CA HIS A 474 -16.32 -1.83 -23.63
C HIS A 474 -16.70 -1.83 -25.10
N THR A 475 -17.25 -2.96 -25.56
CA THR A 475 -17.90 -3.03 -26.86
C THR A 475 -19.37 -2.62 -26.73
N THR A 476 -19.77 -1.59 -27.46
CA THR A 476 -21.15 -1.12 -27.52
C THR A 476 -22.04 -2.11 -28.29
N LYS A 477 -23.37 -1.97 -28.14
CA LYS A 477 -24.36 -2.84 -28.82
C LYS A 477 -24.30 -2.79 -30.35
N HIS A 478 -23.75 -1.72 -30.92
CA HIS A 478 -23.58 -1.53 -32.36
C HIS A 478 -22.16 -1.80 -32.86
N GLY A 479 -21.32 -2.47 -32.06
CA GLY A 479 -20.02 -2.97 -32.52
C GLY A 479 -18.89 -1.95 -32.54
N PHE A 480 -18.97 -0.91 -31.71
CA PHE A 480 -17.86 0.03 -31.50
C PHE A 480 -17.17 -0.28 -30.17
N ALA A 481 -15.84 -0.14 -30.14
CA ALA A 481 -15.08 -0.11 -28.90
C ALA A 481 -15.15 1.30 -28.30
N LEU A 482 -15.52 1.39 -27.03
CA LEU A 482 -15.50 2.61 -26.20
C LEU A 482 -14.58 2.35 -25.00
N ASP A 483 -13.28 2.41 -25.26
CA ASP A 483 -12.25 2.04 -24.29
C ASP A 483 -11.77 3.26 -23.52
N SER A 484 -11.57 3.10 -22.21
CA SER A 484 -11.01 4.13 -21.34
C SER A 484 -9.71 3.64 -20.72
N PHE A 485 -8.64 4.43 -20.85
CA PHE A 485 -7.33 4.16 -20.27
C PHE A 485 -6.98 5.24 -19.26
N MET A 486 -6.40 4.82 -18.13
CA MET A 486 -5.76 5.72 -17.17
C MET A 486 -4.26 5.60 -17.32
N LEU A 487 -3.59 6.71 -17.62
CA LEU A 487 -2.16 6.76 -17.89
C LEU A 487 -1.41 7.57 -16.84
N GLN A 488 -0.21 7.12 -16.51
CA GLN A 488 0.76 7.85 -15.73
C GLN A 488 1.98 8.19 -16.58
N ASN A 489 2.42 9.44 -16.51
CA ASN A 489 3.69 9.86 -17.11
C ASN A 489 4.84 9.50 -16.15
N PRO A 490 5.85 8.72 -16.55
CA PRO A 490 6.98 8.38 -15.69
C PRO A 490 7.95 9.55 -15.45
N GLU A 491 7.93 10.61 -16.27
CA GLU A 491 8.80 11.78 -16.11
C GLU A 491 7.98 13.03 -15.71
N GLU A 492 8.56 13.89 -14.85
CA GLU A 492 8.12 15.27 -14.65
C GLU A 492 8.41 16.07 -15.95
N GLY A 493 7.61 15.81 -16.98
CA GLY A 493 7.72 16.35 -18.33
C GLY A 493 6.75 17.52 -18.60
N PRO A 494 6.72 18.05 -19.84
CA PRO A 494 6.16 19.36 -20.21
C PRO A 494 4.68 19.54 -19.86
N HIS A 495 4.17 20.78 -19.96
CA HIS A 495 2.78 21.13 -19.68
C HIS A 495 1.80 20.11 -20.27
N TYR A 496 0.91 19.56 -19.44
CA TYR A 496 -0.05 18.50 -19.78
C TYR A 496 -0.85 18.73 -21.08
N ARG A 497 -1.00 19.98 -21.53
CA ARG A 497 -1.68 20.33 -22.79
C ARG A 497 -0.97 19.76 -24.02
N ASP A 498 0.35 19.84 -24.07
CA ASP A 498 1.12 19.35 -25.23
C ASP A 498 1.09 17.82 -25.29
N ILE A 499 1.14 17.18 -24.12
CA ILE A 499 1.01 15.73 -23.97
C ILE A 499 -0.37 15.24 -24.43
N ILE A 500 -1.45 15.93 -24.04
CA ILE A 500 -2.81 15.58 -24.45
C ILE A 500 -2.94 15.65 -25.98
N ALA A 501 -2.47 16.74 -26.59
CA ALA A 501 -2.51 16.90 -28.05
C ALA A 501 -1.69 15.82 -28.77
N LEU A 502 -0.49 15.48 -28.25
CA LEU A 502 0.35 14.41 -28.78
C LEU A 502 -0.36 13.05 -28.71
N LEU A 503 -0.95 12.71 -27.56
CA LEU A 503 -1.66 11.44 -27.38
C LEU A 503 -2.86 11.31 -28.31
N GLU A 504 -3.67 12.37 -28.44
CA GLU A 504 -4.80 12.37 -29.37
C GLU A 504 -4.34 12.19 -30.82
N HIS A 505 -3.28 12.88 -31.24
CA HIS A 505 -2.76 12.80 -32.60
C HIS A 505 -2.16 11.43 -32.92
N GLU A 506 -1.22 10.95 -32.11
CA GLU A 506 -0.47 9.71 -32.35
C GLU A 506 -1.38 8.48 -32.34
N LEU A 507 -2.31 8.40 -31.38
CA LEU A 507 -3.25 7.29 -31.32
C LEU A 507 -4.24 7.32 -32.49
N THR A 508 -4.72 8.50 -32.91
CA THR A 508 -5.57 8.62 -34.10
C THR A 508 -4.85 8.20 -35.36
N ALA A 509 -3.62 8.70 -35.56
CA ALA A 509 -2.79 8.34 -36.72
C ALA A 509 -2.55 6.82 -36.78
N ARG A 510 -2.28 6.19 -35.63
CA ARG A 510 -2.02 4.76 -35.58
C ARG A 510 -3.26 3.89 -35.78
N LEU A 511 -4.44 4.33 -35.34
CA LEU A 511 -5.68 3.58 -35.59
C LEU A 511 -6.11 3.67 -37.07
N ASN A 512 -5.79 4.78 -37.76
CA ASN A 512 -6.03 4.94 -39.19
C ASN A 512 -5.06 4.14 -40.08
N GLN A 513 -3.92 3.72 -39.56
CA GLN A 513 -2.96 2.87 -40.27
C GLN A 513 -3.24 1.40 -39.96
N ASP A 514 -3.52 0.59 -40.98
CA ASP A 514 -3.76 -0.86 -40.83
C ASP A 514 -2.43 -1.67 -40.74
N GLU A 515 -1.37 -1.03 -40.26
CA GLU A 515 -0.06 -1.64 -40.13
C GLU A 515 0.06 -2.46 -38.84
N PRO A 516 0.65 -3.68 -38.91
CA PRO A 516 0.97 -4.43 -37.71
C PRO A 516 1.83 -3.58 -36.77
N VAL A 517 1.51 -3.60 -35.48
CA VAL A 517 2.37 -2.94 -34.49
C VAL A 517 3.67 -3.73 -34.40
N GLU A 518 4.73 -3.20 -35.02
CA GLU A 518 6.07 -3.74 -34.85
C GLU A 518 6.43 -3.70 -33.37
N ARG A 519 7.04 -4.78 -32.88
CA ARG A 519 7.58 -4.80 -31.52
C ARG A 519 8.71 -3.78 -31.46
N PRO A 520 8.67 -2.78 -30.57
CA PRO A 520 9.78 -1.83 -30.48
C PRO A 520 11.04 -2.55 -29.99
N PRO A 521 12.24 -2.08 -30.37
CA PRO A 521 13.48 -2.70 -29.92
C PRO A 521 13.53 -2.75 -28.40
N GLY A 522 13.93 -3.90 -27.85
CA GLY A 522 13.94 -4.14 -26.41
C GLY A 522 14.72 -3.06 -25.67
N GLY A 523 14.04 -2.36 -24.75
CA GLY A 523 14.68 -1.38 -23.87
C GLY A 523 15.69 -2.04 -22.93
N ARG A 524 16.62 -1.25 -22.40
CA ARG A 524 17.67 -1.74 -21.50
C ARG A 524 17.03 -2.16 -20.17
N VAL A 525 17.07 -3.46 -19.84
CA VAL A 525 16.65 -3.98 -18.53
C VAL A 525 17.40 -3.23 -17.42
N SER A 526 16.66 -2.73 -16.42
CA SER A 526 17.23 -1.92 -15.35
C SER A 526 18.33 -2.67 -14.61
N ARG A 527 19.33 -1.94 -14.08
CA ARG A 527 20.42 -2.58 -13.30
C ARG A 527 19.88 -3.34 -12.09
N LYS A 528 18.76 -2.89 -11.51
CA LYS A 528 18.10 -3.53 -10.38
C LYS A 528 17.52 -4.89 -10.77
N LEU A 529 16.81 -4.97 -11.90
CA LEU A 529 16.24 -6.21 -12.43
C LEU A 529 17.30 -7.26 -12.78
N ARG A 530 18.49 -6.85 -13.27
CA ARG A 530 19.60 -7.79 -13.53
C ARG A 530 20.10 -8.51 -12.29
N HIS A 531 19.98 -7.89 -11.13
CA HIS A 531 20.37 -8.47 -9.85
C HIS A 531 19.21 -9.23 -9.17
N PHE A 532 18.00 -9.20 -9.75
CA PHE A 532 16.83 -9.87 -9.21
C PHE A 532 15.94 -10.43 -10.33
N PRO A 533 16.24 -11.63 -10.86
CA PRO A 533 15.38 -12.25 -11.84
C PRO A 533 14.03 -12.60 -11.20
N ILE A 534 12.97 -11.91 -11.60
CA ILE A 534 11.60 -12.23 -11.19
C ILE A 534 11.09 -13.31 -12.13
N THR A 535 10.88 -14.53 -11.61
CA THR A 535 10.24 -15.60 -12.39
C THR A 535 8.77 -15.23 -12.65
N PRO A 536 8.33 -15.13 -13.90
CA PRO A 536 6.94 -14.84 -14.22
C PRO A 536 5.99 -15.91 -13.68
N ARG A 537 4.93 -15.49 -13.00
CA ARG A 537 3.84 -16.35 -12.55
C ARG A 537 2.54 -15.87 -13.19
N VAL A 538 1.79 -16.80 -13.77
CA VAL A 538 0.53 -16.52 -14.45
C VAL A 538 -0.50 -17.49 -13.89
N ASP A 539 -1.63 -16.97 -13.43
CA ASP A 539 -2.76 -17.79 -13.01
C ASP A 539 -4.07 -17.42 -13.70
N ILE A 540 -4.78 -18.49 -14.05
CA ILE A 540 -6.01 -18.73 -14.79
C ILE A 540 -7.19 -19.17 -13.94
N ARG A 541 -8.05 -18.29 -13.41
CA ARG A 541 -9.19 -18.75 -12.59
C ARG A 541 -10.50 -18.36 -13.21
N GLN A 542 -11.46 -19.29 -13.19
CA GLN A 542 -12.83 -18.99 -13.56
C GLN A 542 -13.47 -18.16 -12.44
N ASP A 543 -14.25 -17.17 -12.84
CA ASP A 543 -15.02 -16.34 -11.92
C ASP A 543 -16.25 -17.10 -11.38
N GLU A 544 -16.82 -16.65 -10.26
CA GLU A 544 -17.96 -17.29 -9.59
C GLU A 544 -19.20 -17.36 -10.49
N GLY A 545 -19.38 -16.38 -11.38
CA GLY A 545 -20.44 -16.35 -12.39
C GLY A 545 -20.24 -17.30 -13.58
N GLY A 546 -19.12 -18.04 -13.65
CA GLY A 546 -18.85 -19.08 -14.64
C GLY A 546 -18.63 -18.63 -16.10
N ARG A 547 -18.89 -17.35 -16.43
CA ARG A 547 -18.84 -16.81 -17.81
C ARG A 547 -17.51 -16.12 -18.15
N ARG A 548 -16.74 -15.71 -17.15
CA ARG A 548 -15.48 -14.96 -17.29
C ARG A 548 -14.38 -15.64 -16.49
N HIS A 549 -13.15 -15.27 -16.79
CA HIS A 549 -11.97 -15.71 -16.07
C HIS A 549 -11.14 -14.51 -15.63
N THR A 550 -10.52 -14.63 -14.47
CA THR A 550 -9.54 -13.71 -13.93
C THR A 550 -8.16 -14.25 -14.21
N LEU A 551 -7.40 -13.54 -15.06
CA LEU A 551 -5.99 -13.78 -15.30
C LEU A 551 -5.17 -12.88 -14.37
N THR A 552 -4.36 -13.48 -13.51
CA THR A 552 -3.40 -12.75 -12.67
C THR A 552 -1.99 -13.00 -13.16
N LEU A 553 -1.18 -11.94 -13.21
CA LEU A 553 0.19 -11.97 -13.70
C LEU A 553 1.12 -11.33 -12.67
N SER A 554 2.24 -11.97 -12.39
CA SER A 554 3.33 -11.38 -11.62
C SER A 554 4.64 -11.57 -12.36
N ALA A 555 5.28 -10.48 -12.80
CA ALA A 555 6.53 -10.53 -13.56
C ALA A 555 7.40 -9.29 -13.29
N ALA A 556 8.61 -9.29 -13.82
CA ALA A 556 9.45 -8.10 -13.88
C ALA A 556 8.77 -7.03 -14.75
N ASP A 557 8.71 -5.79 -14.25
CA ASP A 557 8.26 -4.65 -15.03
C ASP A 557 9.27 -4.39 -16.15
N ARG A 558 8.79 -4.36 -17.39
CA ARG A 558 9.61 -4.11 -18.56
C ARG A 558 8.79 -3.45 -19.66
N PRO A 559 9.44 -2.67 -20.54
CA PRO A 559 8.77 -2.12 -21.71
C PRO A 559 8.00 -3.19 -22.48
N PHE A 560 6.78 -2.84 -22.90
CA PHE A 560 5.88 -3.68 -23.72
C PHE A 560 5.34 -4.94 -23.04
N LEU A 561 5.40 -5.05 -21.70
CA LEU A 561 4.83 -6.20 -20.99
C LEU A 561 3.35 -6.42 -21.31
N LEU A 562 2.52 -5.36 -21.26
CA LEU A 562 1.09 -5.46 -21.56
C LEU A 562 0.81 -5.81 -23.03
N TYR A 563 1.65 -5.32 -23.94
CA TYR A 563 1.57 -5.69 -25.35
C TYR A 563 1.86 -7.20 -25.54
N ASP A 564 2.89 -7.73 -24.88
CA ASP A 564 3.24 -9.15 -24.98
C ASP A 564 2.13 -10.05 -24.44
N VAL A 565 1.46 -9.64 -23.35
CA VAL A 565 0.29 -10.34 -22.81
C VAL A 565 -0.90 -10.24 -23.76
N ALA A 566 -1.21 -9.04 -24.25
CA ALA A 566 -2.33 -8.81 -25.17
C ALA A 566 -2.18 -9.60 -26.49
N ASP A 567 -0.98 -9.70 -27.05
CA ASP A 567 -0.68 -10.48 -28.25
C ASP A 567 -0.95 -11.97 -28.04
N VAL A 568 -0.54 -12.55 -26.90
CA VAL A 568 -0.81 -13.96 -26.60
C VAL A 568 -2.31 -14.23 -26.43
N LEU A 569 -3.03 -13.33 -25.74
CA LEU A 569 -4.48 -13.44 -25.58
C LEU A 569 -5.20 -13.37 -26.93
N ALA A 570 -4.81 -12.42 -27.78
CA ALA A 570 -5.47 -12.20 -29.05
C ALA A 570 -5.23 -13.34 -30.05
N ARG A 571 -4.02 -13.92 -30.09
CA ARG A 571 -3.70 -15.13 -30.87
C ARG A 571 -4.53 -16.35 -30.47
N ASN A 572 -4.91 -16.43 -29.20
CA ASN A 572 -5.74 -17.51 -28.66
C ASN A 572 -7.25 -17.17 -28.67
N ASN A 573 -7.66 -16.11 -29.38
CA ASN A 573 -9.03 -15.61 -29.47
C ASN A 573 -9.69 -15.40 -28.10
N VAL A 574 -8.92 -14.86 -27.15
CA VAL A 574 -9.40 -14.48 -25.83
C VAL A 574 -9.70 -12.98 -25.82
N SER A 575 -10.94 -12.63 -25.54
CA SER A 575 -11.40 -11.24 -25.39
C SER A 575 -11.06 -10.71 -23.99
N LEU A 576 -10.63 -9.45 -23.93
CA LEU A 576 -10.30 -8.74 -22.70
C LEU A 576 -11.40 -7.73 -22.38
N HIS A 577 -11.88 -7.72 -21.14
CA HIS A 577 -12.94 -6.82 -20.66
C HIS A 577 -12.41 -5.69 -19.77
N SER A 578 -11.35 -5.97 -19.03
CA SER A 578 -10.67 -4.97 -18.20
C SER A 578 -9.25 -5.41 -17.89
N ALA A 579 -8.37 -4.43 -17.66
CA ALA A 579 -7.01 -4.65 -17.18
C ALA A 579 -6.72 -3.68 -16.03
N LYS A 580 -6.38 -4.23 -14.87
CA LYS A 580 -5.89 -3.49 -13.69
C LYS A 580 -4.39 -3.70 -13.62
N ILE A 581 -3.63 -2.61 -13.76
CA ILE A 581 -2.16 -2.69 -13.84
C ILE A 581 -1.60 -2.17 -12.53
N ALA A 582 -0.86 -3.02 -11.83
CA ALA A 582 -0.33 -2.70 -10.52
C ALA A 582 1.19 -2.86 -10.51
N THR A 583 1.88 -1.77 -10.84
CA THR A 583 3.34 -1.72 -10.79
C THR A 583 3.81 -1.33 -9.38
N LEU A 584 4.66 -2.18 -8.79
CA LEU A 584 5.28 -2.04 -7.48
C LEU A 584 6.80 -2.08 -7.63
N GLY A 585 7.41 -0.91 -7.81
CA GLY A 585 8.85 -0.82 -8.09
C GLY A 585 9.16 -1.35 -9.49
N GLU A 586 9.91 -2.45 -9.59
CA GLU A 586 10.23 -3.10 -10.88
C GLU A 586 9.48 -4.44 -11.03
N ARG A 587 8.37 -4.61 -10.31
CA ARG A 587 7.50 -5.80 -10.39
C ARG A 587 6.10 -5.36 -10.75
N VAL A 588 5.49 -6.05 -11.70
CA VAL A 588 4.06 -5.89 -12.01
C VAL A 588 3.26 -7.00 -11.33
N GLU A 589 2.05 -6.66 -10.88
CA GLU A 589 1.03 -7.58 -10.38
C GLU A 589 -0.32 -7.31 -11.07
N ASP A 590 -0.37 -7.57 -12.37
CA ASP A 590 -1.49 -7.20 -13.22
C ASP A 590 -2.63 -8.20 -13.11
N THR A 591 -3.85 -7.71 -13.23
CA THR A 591 -5.07 -8.53 -13.25
C THR A 591 -5.94 -8.18 -14.44
N PHE A 592 -6.37 -9.19 -15.18
CA PHE A 592 -7.19 -9.03 -16.38
C PHE A 592 -8.47 -9.85 -16.25
N VAL A 593 -9.60 -9.26 -16.65
CA VAL A 593 -10.85 -9.99 -16.80
C VAL A 593 -10.99 -10.38 -18.27
N VAL A 594 -11.01 -11.69 -18.53
CA VAL A 594 -10.96 -12.25 -19.88
C VAL A 594 -12.07 -13.27 -20.12
N SER A 595 -12.44 -13.46 -21.39
CA SER A 595 -13.41 -14.48 -21.80
C SER A 595 -13.04 -15.06 -23.16
N GLY A 596 -13.37 -16.32 -23.40
CA GLY A 596 -13.21 -16.93 -24.72
C GLY A 596 -13.49 -18.42 -24.66
N GLY A 597 -13.96 -19.00 -25.78
CA GLY A 597 -14.22 -20.44 -25.86
C GLY A 597 -12.97 -21.29 -25.60
N SER A 598 -11.78 -20.75 -25.90
CA SER A 598 -10.49 -21.37 -25.60
C SER A 598 -10.22 -21.53 -24.10
N LEU A 599 -10.82 -20.72 -23.24
CA LEU A 599 -10.63 -20.81 -21.78
C LEU A 599 -11.47 -21.91 -21.13
N ALA A 600 -12.45 -22.49 -21.84
CA ALA A 600 -13.23 -23.62 -21.32
C ALA A 600 -12.44 -24.93 -21.27
N ASN A 601 -11.32 -25.04 -21.99
CA ASN A 601 -10.47 -26.22 -22.01
C ASN A 601 -9.20 -26.01 -21.15
N ASN A 602 -9.06 -26.83 -20.10
CA ASN A 602 -7.91 -26.79 -19.19
C ASN A 602 -6.55 -26.94 -19.90
N GLN A 603 -6.46 -27.74 -20.98
CA GLN A 603 -5.21 -27.88 -21.74
C GLN A 603 -4.84 -26.58 -22.47
N THR A 604 -5.83 -25.89 -23.03
CA THR A 604 -5.63 -24.61 -23.70
C THR A 604 -5.28 -23.51 -22.71
N VAL A 605 -5.90 -23.50 -21.52
CA VAL A 605 -5.54 -22.60 -20.42
C VAL A 605 -4.08 -22.81 -19.99
N LEU A 606 -3.63 -24.05 -19.82
CA LEU A 606 -2.23 -24.35 -19.48
C LEU A 606 -1.26 -23.88 -20.56
N ARG A 607 -1.60 -24.07 -21.85
CA ARG A 607 -0.78 -23.58 -22.97
C ARG A 607 -0.66 -22.06 -22.96
N ILE A 608 -1.77 -21.33 -22.77
CA ILE A 608 -1.78 -19.87 -22.69
C ILE A 608 -0.92 -19.40 -21.51
N LYS A 609 -1.06 -20.04 -20.33
CA LYS A 609 -0.20 -19.74 -19.16
C LYS A 609 1.28 -19.88 -19.49
N GLN A 610 1.67 -20.98 -20.12
CA GLN A 610 3.06 -21.25 -20.49
C GLN A 610 3.59 -20.25 -21.50
N GLU A 611 2.81 -19.92 -22.55
CA GLU A 611 3.21 -18.95 -23.57
C GLU A 611 3.42 -17.56 -22.97
N ILE A 612 2.53 -17.09 -22.09
CA ILE A 612 2.71 -15.83 -21.36
C ILE A 612 3.97 -15.91 -20.48
N GLN A 613 4.16 -16.99 -19.73
CA GLN A 613 5.33 -17.14 -18.85
C GLN A 613 6.64 -17.09 -19.63
N GLU A 614 6.73 -17.80 -20.76
CA GLU A 614 7.92 -17.82 -21.62
C GLU A 614 8.23 -16.45 -22.19
N ARG A 615 7.20 -15.73 -22.68
CA ARG A 615 7.37 -14.37 -23.19
C ARG A 615 7.88 -13.41 -22.13
N LEU A 616 7.48 -13.57 -20.89
CA LEU A 616 7.79 -12.62 -19.81
C LEU A 616 9.11 -12.92 -19.09
N ARG A 617 9.83 -14.00 -19.45
CA ARG A 617 11.15 -14.29 -18.88
C ARG A 617 12.15 -13.18 -19.24
N VAL A 618 12.94 -12.77 -18.25
CA VAL A 618 13.99 -11.73 -18.33
C VAL A 618 15.35 -12.37 -18.07
#